data_AF-A0A1G7VSZ5-F1
#
_entry.id   AF-A0A1G7VSZ5-F1
#
_cell.length_a   1.000
_cell.length_b   1.000
_cell.length_c   1.000
_cell.angle_alpha   90.00
_cell.angle_beta   90.00
_cell.angle_gamma   90.00
#
_symmetry.space_group_name_H-M   'P 1'
#
loop_
_entity.id
_entity.type
_entity.pdbx_description
1 polymer ?
#
loop_
_entity_poly.entity_id
_entity_poly.type
_entity_poly.pdbx_seq_one_letter_code
_entity_poly.pdbx_strand_id
1 'polypeptide(L)'
;MIVLGLCIFEVVSGIDNAVINAEVLATMSAKARRWFLIYGILIAVFLVRGLLPWGIVWVTNPDIGPIGALLASFSNDPHIHESIEASAPILMLGGGVFLLFLFLHWLFMEEKSFGLHSEKLFLKYGAWFFAVASIILVVIVTMALKTNPILALSAVIGSSAFFISDGFKRNAKENEQRLLSNSSNMSDISKIMYLEIIDTTFSIDGVLGAFAFTMSIPLIILGNGLGAIVIRQLTIGNIDRIKNYVYLKNGAMYSILCLSLVMIFEGFHVEVPTMLSPVVTIAIIAYFLLKSLSHAKKNAI
;
A
#
# COMPACT_ATOMS: atom_id res chain seq x y z
N MET A 1 -18.04 6.54 -5.99
CA MET A 1 -17.47 5.19 -6.21
C MET A 1 -15.97 5.15 -5.94
N ILE A 2 -15.14 6.03 -6.54
CA ILE A 2 -13.67 6.06 -6.32
C ILE A 2 -13.29 6.19 -4.84
N VAL A 3 -13.83 7.18 -4.12
CA VAL A 3 -13.55 7.39 -2.68
C VAL A 3 -13.92 6.16 -1.84
N LEU A 4 -15.03 5.49 -2.18
CA LEU A 4 -15.44 4.26 -1.50
C LEU A 4 -14.46 3.12 -1.77
N GLY A 5 -14.04 2.95 -3.03
CA GLY A 5 -13.03 1.96 -3.41
C GLY A 5 -11.70 2.19 -2.69
N LEU A 6 -11.21 3.43 -2.66
CA LEU A 6 -10.01 3.83 -1.92
C LEU A 6 -10.14 3.56 -0.42
N CYS A 7 -11.25 3.94 0.20
CA CYS A 7 -11.50 3.69 1.61
C CYS A 7 -11.52 2.19 1.94
N ILE A 8 -12.23 1.38 1.15
CA ILE A 8 -12.27 -0.09 1.33
C ILE A 8 -10.88 -0.70 1.15
N PHE A 9 -10.17 -0.28 0.09
CA PHE A 9 -8.82 -0.76 -0.20
C PHE A 9 -7.85 -0.44 0.94
N GLU A 10 -7.86 0.80 1.43
CA GLU A 10 -7.05 1.23 2.55
C GLU A 10 -7.38 0.41 3.81
N VAL A 11 -8.67 0.25 4.13
CA VAL A 11 -9.11 -0.52 5.31
C VAL A 11 -8.59 -1.95 5.29
N VAL A 12 -8.63 -2.60 4.13
CA VAL A 12 -8.29 -4.01 3.99
C VAL A 12 -6.77 -4.22 3.90
N SER A 13 -6.06 -3.34 3.19
CA SER A 13 -4.59 -3.40 3.07
C SER A 13 -3.88 -3.01 4.38
N GLY A 14 -4.49 -2.13 5.19
CA GLY A 14 -3.89 -1.67 6.45
C GLY A 14 -4.14 -2.58 7.67
N ILE A 15 -4.72 -3.78 7.50
CA ILE A 15 -5.03 -4.68 8.62
C ILE A 15 -3.79 -5.18 9.35
N ASP A 16 -2.76 -5.60 8.63
CA ASP A 16 -1.52 -6.07 9.25
C ASP A 16 -0.85 -4.97 10.06
N ASN A 17 -0.87 -3.75 9.51
CA ASN A 17 -0.40 -2.56 10.21
C ASN A 17 -1.24 -2.29 11.47
N ALA A 18 -2.57 -2.44 11.38
CA ALA A 18 -3.47 -2.30 12.53
C ALA A 18 -3.12 -3.27 13.67
N VAL A 19 -2.77 -4.52 13.35
CA VAL A 19 -2.39 -5.55 14.33
C VAL A 19 -1.09 -5.17 15.04
N ILE A 20 -0.04 -4.83 14.28
CA ILE A 20 1.26 -4.42 14.84
C ILE A 20 1.09 -3.18 15.73
N ASN A 21 0.34 -2.19 15.24
CA ASN A 21 0.07 -0.97 15.99
C ASN A 21 -0.64 -1.26 17.32
N ALA A 22 -1.64 -2.15 17.33
CA ALA A 22 -2.34 -2.52 18.57
C ALA A 22 -1.41 -3.16 19.61
N GLU A 23 -0.52 -4.06 19.16
CA GLU A 23 0.41 -4.78 20.05
C GLU A 23 1.42 -3.82 20.70
N VAL A 24 2.01 -2.91 19.94
CA VAL A 24 2.91 -1.90 20.49
C VAL A 24 2.16 -0.89 21.37
N LEU A 25 0.98 -0.40 20.95
CA LEU A 25 0.17 0.56 21.71
C LEU A 25 -0.28 0.02 23.07
N ALA A 26 -0.48 -1.29 23.21
CA ALA A 26 -0.82 -1.93 24.47
C ALA A 26 0.29 -1.79 25.53
N THR A 27 1.55 -1.58 25.10
CA THR A 27 2.71 -1.44 26.00
C THR A 27 3.06 0.01 26.33
N MET A 28 2.30 0.99 25.85
CA MET A 28 2.58 2.42 25.98
C MET A 28 1.80 3.08 27.10
N SER A 29 2.33 4.19 27.65
CA SER A 29 1.57 5.01 28.59
C SER A 29 0.33 5.63 27.94
N ALA A 30 -0.70 5.93 28.75
CA ALA A 30 -1.96 6.51 28.25
C ALA A 30 -1.75 7.86 27.54
N LYS A 31 -0.77 8.66 27.97
CA LYS A 31 -0.44 9.97 27.36
C LYS A 31 0.18 9.78 25.98
N ALA A 32 1.15 8.88 25.86
CA ALA A 32 1.82 8.57 24.60
C ALA A 32 0.85 7.96 23.57
N ARG A 33 -0.01 7.03 24.02
CA ARG A 33 -1.08 6.46 23.19
C ARG A 33 -2.03 7.53 22.67
N ARG A 34 -2.50 8.45 23.51
CA ARG A 34 -3.40 9.55 23.07
C ARG A 34 -2.71 10.47 22.07
N TRP A 35 -1.43 10.77 22.28
CA TRP A 35 -0.65 11.58 21.35
C TRP A 35 -0.54 10.91 19.98
N PHE A 36 -0.13 9.64 19.95
CA PHE A 36 -0.03 8.86 18.71
C PHE A 36 -1.36 8.80 17.97
N LEU A 37 -2.47 8.59 18.69
CA LEU A 37 -3.79 8.52 18.10
C LEU A 37 -4.24 9.82 17.43
N ILE A 38 -3.83 10.98 17.94
CA ILE A 38 -4.21 12.30 17.40
C ILE A 38 -3.23 12.74 16.31
N TYR A 39 -1.95 12.81 16.64
CA TYR A 39 -0.93 13.37 15.76
C TYR A 39 -0.43 12.37 14.71
N GLY A 40 -0.44 11.07 15.03
CA GLY A 40 -0.03 10.05 14.08
C GLY A 40 -0.98 9.89 12.90
N ILE A 41 -2.29 10.14 13.05
CA ILE A 41 -3.20 10.20 11.89
C ILE A 41 -2.80 11.38 11.00
N LEU A 42 -2.57 12.54 11.60
CA LEU A 42 -2.24 13.75 10.84
C LEU A 42 -0.93 13.55 10.07
N ILE A 43 0.08 12.98 10.72
CA ILE A 43 1.36 12.67 10.07
C ILE A 43 1.16 11.61 8.99
N ALA A 44 0.58 10.45 9.30
CA ALA A 44 0.42 9.38 8.33
C ALA A 44 -0.44 9.79 7.12
N VAL A 45 -1.52 10.55 7.32
CA VAL A 45 -2.42 10.97 6.23
C VAL A 45 -1.87 12.16 5.46
N PHE A 46 -1.44 13.24 6.12
CA PHE A 46 -1.00 14.44 5.40
C PHE A 46 0.46 14.38 4.97
N LEU A 47 1.36 13.82 5.79
CA LEU A 47 2.77 13.69 5.41
C LEU A 47 2.89 12.60 4.35
N VAL A 48 2.58 11.35 4.66
CA VAL A 48 2.91 10.28 3.70
C VAL A 48 1.97 10.28 2.50
N ARG A 49 0.66 10.36 2.74
CA ARG A 49 -0.34 10.27 1.66
C ARG A 49 -0.58 11.58 0.92
N GLY A 50 -0.13 12.71 1.45
CA GLY A 50 -0.14 14.00 0.74
C GLY A 50 1.22 14.35 0.09
N LEU A 51 2.31 14.20 0.84
CA LEU A 51 3.66 14.55 0.37
C LEU A 51 4.19 13.58 -0.69
N LEU A 52 3.88 12.28 -0.61
CA LEU A 52 4.38 11.32 -1.59
C LEU A 52 3.78 11.56 -2.99
N PRO A 53 2.44 11.71 -3.14
CA PRO A 53 1.86 12.10 -4.43
C PRO A 53 2.36 13.46 -4.93
N TRP A 54 2.45 14.45 -4.05
CA TRP A 54 2.98 15.76 -4.39
C TRP A 54 4.44 15.70 -4.85
N GLY A 55 5.28 14.94 -4.15
CA GLY A 55 6.69 14.77 -4.47
C GLY A 55 6.90 14.10 -5.81
N ILE A 56 6.05 13.13 -6.16
CA ILE A 56 6.03 12.52 -7.50
C ILE A 56 5.75 13.60 -8.56
N VAL A 57 4.67 14.38 -8.41
CA VAL A 57 4.29 15.43 -9.37
C VAL A 57 5.41 16.47 -9.52
N TRP A 58 6.06 16.84 -8.43
CA TRP A 58 7.17 17.79 -8.44
C TRP A 58 8.41 17.25 -9.16
N VAL A 59 8.78 15.98 -8.94
CA VAL A 59 9.94 15.36 -9.61
C VAL A 59 9.70 15.20 -11.10
N THR A 60 8.47 14.91 -11.51
CA THR A 60 8.13 14.78 -12.94
C THR A 60 7.97 16.13 -13.64
N ASN A 61 7.68 17.20 -12.90
CA ASN A 61 7.52 18.56 -13.41
C ASN A 61 8.34 19.56 -12.59
N PRO A 62 9.68 19.59 -12.77
CA PRO A 62 10.54 20.48 -12.00
C PRO A 62 10.27 21.98 -12.30
N ASP A 63 9.74 22.31 -13.49
CA ASP A 63 9.57 23.68 -13.97
C ASP A 63 8.51 24.50 -13.19
N ILE A 64 7.49 23.84 -12.63
CA ILE A 64 6.44 24.49 -11.83
C ILE A 64 6.90 24.79 -10.39
N GLY A 65 8.03 24.23 -9.96
CA GLY A 65 8.53 24.34 -8.60
C GLY A 65 7.67 23.66 -7.52
N PRO A 66 8.16 23.55 -6.27
CA PRO A 66 7.50 22.78 -5.22
C PRO A 66 6.14 23.37 -4.79
N ILE A 67 6.05 24.69 -4.67
CA ILE A 67 4.81 25.39 -4.28
C ILE A 67 3.80 25.35 -5.43
N GLY A 68 4.27 25.52 -6.67
CA GLY A 68 3.43 25.39 -7.86
C GLY A 68 2.84 23.99 -7.97
N ALA A 69 3.66 22.94 -7.82
CA ALA A 69 3.21 21.54 -7.78
C ALA A 69 2.20 21.25 -6.66
N LEU A 70 2.31 21.92 -5.49
CA LEU A 70 1.34 21.75 -4.41
C LEU A 70 0.00 22.41 -4.78
N LEU A 71 0.01 23.67 -5.17
CA LEU A 71 -1.21 24.39 -5.55
C LEU A 71 -1.89 23.71 -6.75
N ALA A 72 -1.09 23.25 -7.70
CA ALA A 72 -1.48 22.46 -8.84
C ALA A 72 -2.23 21.18 -8.48
N SER A 73 -1.73 20.45 -7.47
CA SER A 73 -2.35 19.21 -6.99
C SER A 73 -3.75 19.43 -6.41
N PHE A 74 -4.07 20.65 -5.99
CA PHE A 74 -5.36 21.04 -5.41
C PHE A 74 -6.19 21.96 -6.32
N SER A 75 -5.66 22.38 -7.47
CA SER A 75 -6.35 23.22 -8.44
C SER A 75 -6.78 22.39 -9.66
N ASN A 76 -7.83 22.84 -10.35
CA ASN A 76 -8.33 22.20 -11.57
C ASN A 76 -7.68 22.83 -12.82
N ASP A 77 -6.40 23.20 -12.71
CA ASP A 77 -5.68 23.95 -13.73
C ASP A 77 -5.36 23.04 -14.95
N PRO A 78 -5.81 23.40 -16.17
CA PRO A 78 -5.62 22.59 -17.36
C PRO A 78 -4.15 22.24 -17.67
N HIS A 79 -3.21 23.17 -17.42
CA HIS A 79 -1.80 22.94 -17.72
C HIS A 79 -1.18 21.85 -16.84
N ILE A 80 -1.67 21.72 -15.61
CA ILE A 80 -1.23 20.68 -14.69
C ILE A 80 -1.85 19.34 -15.03
N HIS A 81 -3.08 19.33 -15.54
CA HIS A 81 -3.72 18.10 -16.01
C HIS A 81 -2.92 17.48 -17.16
N GLU A 82 -2.49 18.29 -18.14
CA GLU A 82 -1.63 17.84 -19.24
C GLU A 82 -0.26 17.34 -18.74
N SER A 83 0.36 18.04 -17.78
CA SER A 83 1.63 17.61 -17.18
C SER A 83 1.51 16.30 -16.38
N ILE A 84 0.39 16.10 -15.68
CA ILE A 84 0.09 14.86 -14.95
C ILE A 84 -0.21 13.73 -15.93
N GLU A 85 -0.97 13.98 -17.01
CA GLU A 85 -1.23 13.00 -18.07
C GLU A 85 0.06 12.58 -18.78
N ALA A 86 0.94 13.51 -19.11
CA ALA A 86 2.23 13.21 -19.74
C ALA A 86 3.14 12.36 -18.83
N SER A 87 3.01 12.52 -17.51
CA SER A 87 3.79 11.78 -16.50
C SER A 87 3.08 10.52 -16.00
N ALA A 88 1.79 10.35 -16.31
CA ALA A 88 0.97 9.26 -15.83
C ALA A 88 1.55 7.89 -16.20
N PRO A 89 1.99 7.63 -17.45
CA PRO A 89 2.54 6.32 -17.81
C PRO A 89 3.77 5.93 -16.99
N ILE A 90 4.62 6.90 -16.65
CA ILE A 90 5.84 6.69 -15.84
C ILE A 90 5.44 6.24 -14.43
N LEU A 91 4.50 6.96 -13.80
CA LEU A 91 3.99 6.63 -12.48
C LEU A 91 3.26 5.29 -12.46
N MET A 92 2.40 5.05 -13.45
CA MET A 92 1.62 3.83 -13.56
C MET A 92 2.53 2.61 -13.72
N LEU A 93 3.54 2.66 -14.60
CA LEU A 93 4.44 1.53 -14.75
C LEU A 93 5.29 1.29 -13.49
N GLY A 94 5.85 2.35 -12.89
CA GLY A 94 6.68 2.23 -11.69
C GLY A 94 5.87 1.72 -10.49
N GLY A 95 4.71 2.31 -10.23
CA GLY A 95 3.79 1.87 -9.17
C GLY A 95 3.23 0.47 -9.43
N GLY A 96 2.93 0.14 -10.69
CA GLY A 96 2.48 -1.19 -11.09
C GLY A 96 3.53 -2.26 -10.83
N VAL A 97 4.80 -2.03 -11.18
CA VAL A 97 5.90 -2.96 -10.86
C VAL A 97 6.08 -3.11 -9.35
N PHE A 98 6.01 -2.02 -8.59
CA PHE A 98 6.08 -2.06 -7.12
C PHE A 98 4.99 -2.96 -6.53
N LEU A 99 3.73 -2.75 -6.94
CA LEU A 99 2.59 -3.52 -6.43
C LEU A 99 2.61 -4.98 -6.89
N LEU A 100 3.09 -5.24 -8.11
CA LEU A 100 3.26 -6.60 -8.60
C LEU A 100 4.29 -7.36 -7.75
N PHE A 101 5.42 -6.72 -7.42
CA PHE A 101 6.45 -7.30 -6.57
C PHE A 101 5.95 -7.51 -5.14
N LEU A 102 5.18 -6.56 -4.60
CA LEU A 102 4.50 -6.70 -3.33
C LEU A 102 3.59 -7.93 -3.31
N PHE A 103 2.79 -8.13 -4.35
CA PHE A 103 1.96 -9.34 -4.49
C PHE A 103 2.80 -10.62 -4.59
N LEU A 104 3.82 -10.64 -5.44
CA LEU A 104 4.68 -11.82 -5.61
C LEU A 104 5.43 -12.16 -4.33
N HIS A 105 5.91 -11.16 -3.60
CA HIS A 105 6.56 -11.35 -2.31
C HIS A 105 5.60 -11.99 -1.32
N TRP A 106 4.40 -11.42 -1.18
CA TRP A 106 3.36 -12.03 -0.35
C TRP A 106 3.07 -13.47 -0.80
N LEU A 107 2.95 -13.74 -2.09
CA LEU A 107 2.60 -15.06 -2.63
C LEU A 107 3.66 -16.12 -2.35
N PHE A 108 4.95 -15.77 -2.46
CA PHE A 108 6.07 -16.72 -2.35
C PHE A 108 6.70 -16.77 -0.95
N MET A 109 6.77 -15.65 -0.23
CA MET A 109 7.61 -15.50 0.96
C MET A 109 6.81 -15.41 2.26
N GLU A 110 5.56 -14.93 2.22
CA GLU A 110 4.77 -14.75 3.43
C GLU A 110 3.93 -15.98 3.78
N GLU A 111 4.01 -16.40 5.04
CA GLU A 111 3.07 -17.35 5.63
C GLU A 111 1.67 -16.75 5.63
N LYS A 112 0.70 -17.56 5.20
CA LYS A 112 -0.68 -17.11 4.98
C LYS A 112 -1.65 -18.27 5.12
N SER A 113 -2.89 -17.94 5.43
CA SER A 113 -3.97 -18.89 5.32
C SER A 113 -4.37 -19.05 3.86
N PHE A 114 -4.33 -20.29 3.38
CA PHE A 114 -4.50 -20.59 1.98
C PHE A 114 -5.92 -20.27 1.52
N GLY A 115 -6.06 -19.12 0.85
CA GLY A 115 -7.30 -18.63 0.26
C GLY A 115 -7.64 -19.39 -1.01
N LEU A 116 -6.63 -19.79 -1.78
CA LEU A 116 -6.72 -20.64 -2.96
C LEU A 116 -5.77 -21.84 -2.82
N HIS A 117 -6.09 -22.96 -3.48
CA HIS A 117 -5.29 -24.19 -3.42
C HIS A 117 -3.87 -24.01 -3.98
N SER A 118 -3.69 -23.11 -4.95
CA SER A 118 -2.41 -22.83 -5.60
C SER A 118 -1.40 -22.12 -4.71
N GLU A 119 -1.84 -21.35 -3.72
CA GLU A 119 -0.98 -20.56 -2.82
C GLU A 119 0.03 -21.44 -2.04
N LYS A 120 -0.35 -22.69 -1.71
CA LYS A 120 0.51 -23.65 -1.00
C LYS A 120 1.72 -24.08 -1.84
N LEU A 121 1.56 -24.16 -3.15
CA LEU A 121 2.65 -24.52 -4.06
C LEU A 121 3.70 -23.41 -4.11
N PHE A 122 3.25 -22.15 -4.21
CA PHE A 122 4.15 -21.00 -4.29
C PHE A 122 4.97 -20.82 -3.01
N LEU A 123 4.37 -20.98 -1.83
CA LEU A 123 5.08 -20.89 -0.57
C LEU A 123 6.17 -21.98 -0.44
N LYS A 124 5.92 -23.19 -0.95
CA LYS A 124 6.91 -24.27 -0.98
C LYS A 124 8.16 -23.91 -1.80
N TYR A 125 7.97 -23.12 -2.87
CA TYR A 125 9.04 -22.69 -3.76
C TYR A 125 9.45 -21.23 -3.51
N GLY A 126 9.29 -20.72 -2.29
CA GLY A 126 9.52 -19.31 -1.95
C GLY A 126 10.84 -18.72 -2.45
N ALA A 127 11.93 -19.50 -2.42
CA ALA A 127 13.24 -19.09 -2.93
C ALA A 127 13.25 -18.63 -4.41
N TRP A 128 12.27 -19.06 -5.21
CA TRP A 128 12.14 -18.64 -6.61
C TRP A 128 11.58 -17.23 -6.78
N PHE A 129 11.11 -16.58 -5.73
CA PHE A 129 10.61 -15.19 -5.77
C PHE A 129 11.56 -14.26 -6.53
N PHE A 130 12.84 -14.22 -6.13
CA PHE A 130 13.83 -13.32 -6.74
C PHE A 130 14.08 -13.62 -8.21
N ALA A 131 14.06 -14.90 -8.60
CA ALA A 131 14.23 -15.31 -9.99
C ALA A 131 13.03 -14.89 -10.85
N VAL A 132 11.81 -15.14 -10.37
CA VAL A 132 10.57 -14.77 -11.06
C VAL A 132 10.45 -13.25 -11.17
N ALA A 133 10.68 -12.52 -10.08
CA ALA A 133 10.67 -11.06 -10.06
C ALA A 133 11.69 -10.47 -11.04
N SER A 134 12.92 -11.01 -11.05
CA SER A 134 13.97 -10.58 -11.99
C SER A 134 13.59 -10.81 -13.45
N ILE A 135 13.07 -11.99 -13.79
CA ILE A 135 12.62 -12.31 -15.17
C ILE A 135 11.50 -11.36 -15.60
N ILE A 136 10.49 -11.16 -14.74
CA ILE A 136 9.38 -10.23 -15.01
C ILE A 136 9.90 -8.81 -15.23
N LEU A 137 10.82 -8.33 -14.39
CA LEU A 137 11.42 -7.01 -14.55
C LEU A 137 12.17 -6.89 -15.88
N VAL A 138 12.96 -7.90 -16.25
CA VAL A 138 13.67 -7.91 -17.54
C VAL A 138 12.69 -7.82 -18.71
N VAL A 139 11.58 -8.56 -18.66
CA VAL A 139 10.54 -8.50 -19.70
C VAL A 139 9.92 -7.10 -19.77
N ILE A 140 9.49 -6.55 -18.63
CA ILE A 140 8.87 -5.22 -18.56
C ILE A 140 9.83 -4.14 -19.05
N VAL A 141 11.08 -4.15 -18.59
CA VAL A 141 12.13 -3.21 -19.00
C VAL A 141 12.40 -3.34 -20.50
N THR A 142 12.48 -4.56 -21.04
CA THR A 142 12.69 -4.79 -22.48
C THR A 142 11.55 -4.22 -23.31
N MET A 143 10.31 -4.36 -22.85
CA MET A 143 9.14 -3.76 -23.51
C MET A 143 9.13 -2.23 -23.38
N ALA A 144 9.44 -1.71 -22.20
CA ALA A 144 9.47 -0.27 -21.94
C ALA A 144 10.57 0.44 -22.72
N LEU A 145 11.76 -0.18 -22.89
CA LEU A 145 12.86 0.35 -23.69
C LEU A 145 12.50 0.56 -25.16
N LYS A 146 11.58 -0.25 -25.72
CA LYS A 146 11.07 -0.07 -27.08
C LYS A 146 10.17 1.16 -27.22
N THR A 147 9.61 1.63 -26.11
CA THR A 147 8.68 2.77 -26.06
C THR A 147 9.42 4.05 -25.68
N ASN A 148 10.03 4.08 -24.50
CA ASN A 148 10.78 5.22 -23.97
C ASN A 148 11.76 4.78 -22.87
N PRO A 149 13.05 5.17 -22.91
CA PRO A 149 14.01 4.87 -21.84
C PRO A 149 13.60 5.35 -20.44
N ILE A 150 12.87 6.46 -20.33
CA ILE A 150 12.38 6.99 -19.04
C ILE A 150 11.32 6.06 -18.45
N LEU A 151 10.47 5.48 -19.29
CA LEU A 151 9.48 4.49 -18.87
C LEU A 151 10.17 3.21 -18.35
N ALA A 152 11.25 2.77 -19.00
CA ALA A 152 12.06 1.64 -18.50
C ALA A 152 12.72 1.96 -17.15
N LEU A 153 13.23 3.17 -16.97
CA LEU A 153 13.76 3.64 -15.69
C LEU A 153 12.70 3.61 -14.59
N SER A 154 11.45 3.99 -14.89
CA SER A 154 10.36 3.97 -13.90
C SER A 154 10.05 2.57 -13.38
N ALA A 155 10.09 1.55 -14.24
CA ALA A 155 9.96 0.14 -13.83
C ALA A 155 11.07 -0.28 -12.84
N VAL A 156 12.31 0.13 -13.09
CA VAL A 156 13.45 -0.15 -12.21
C VAL A 156 13.33 0.62 -10.89
N ILE A 157 12.89 1.88 -10.92
CA ILE A 157 12.60 2.67 -9.72
C ILE A 157 11.52 1.99 -8.89
N GLY A 158 10.43 1.53 -9.51
CA GLY A 158 9.35 0.78 -8.85
C GLY A 158 9.83 -0.49 -8.14
N SER A 159 10.62 -1.30 -8.85
CA SER A 159 11.29 -2.48 -8.27
C SER A 159 12.21 -2.11 -7.10
N SER A 160 13.00 -1.05 -7.25
CA SER A 160 13.95 -0.62 -6.21
C SER A 160 13.22 -0.11 -4.97
N ALA A 161 12.18 0.69 -5.15
CA ALA A 161 11.31 1.18 -4.09
C ALA A 161 10.66 0.00 -3.33
N PHE A 162 10.27 -1.06 -4.02
CA PHE A 162 9.75 -2.28 -3.39
C PHE A 162 10.78 -2.90 -2.46
N PHE A 163 12.00 -3.19 -2.95
CA PHE A 163 13.03 -3.84 -2.12
C PHE A 163 13.48 -2.98 -0.95
N ILE A 164 13.55 -1.65 -1.14
CA ILE A 164 13.84 -0.71 -0.06
C ILE A 164 12.74 -0.75 0.99
N SER A 165 11.47 -0.63 0.57
CA SER A 165 10.31 -0.66 1.47
C SER A 165 10.22 -1.99 2.23
N ASP A 166 10.39 -3.12 1.55
CA ASP A 166 10.39 -4.44 2.17
C ASP A 166 11.53 -4.60 3.18
N GLY A 167 12.75 -4.15 2.82
CA GLY A 167 13.89 -4.12 3.73
C GLY A 167 13.61 -3.31 5.01
N PHE A 168 12.96 -2.14 4.88
CA PHE A 168 12.51 -1.35 6.03
C PHE A 168 11.44 -2.08 6.86
N LYS A 169 10.43 -2.71 6.23
CA LYS A 169 9.39 -3.48 6.95
C LYS A 169 10.00 -4.62 7.75
N ARG A 170 10.96 -5.35 7.16
CA ARG A 170 11.63 -6.46 7.83
C ARG A 170 12.51 -5.98 8.98
N ASN A 171 13.32 -4.95 8.77
CA ASN A 171 14.13 -4.36 9.83
C ASN A 171 13.26 -3.79 10.96
N ALA A 172 12.10 -3.20 10.63
CA ALA A 172 11.14 -2.77 11.63
C ALA A 172 10.69 -3.98 12.47
N LYS A 173 10.14 -5.04 11.86
CA LYS A 173 9.66 -6.25 12.58
C LYS A 173 10.74 -6.89 13.46
N GLU A 174 11.96 -7.03 12.94
CA GLU A 174 13.09 -7.58 13.70
C GLU A 174 13.43 -6.69 14.92
N ASN A 175 13.37 -5.37 14.76
CA ASN A 175 13.55 -4.44 15.86
C ASN A 175 12.40 -4.53 16.88
N GLU A 176 11.14 -4.65 16.46
CA GLU A 176 10.00 -4.86 17.39
C GLU A 176 10.16 -6.10 18.25
N GLN A 177 10.58 -7.23 17.66
CA GLN A 177 10.84 -8.44 18.46
C GLN A 177 11.91 -8.20 19.53
N ARG A 178 12.94 -7.40 19.20
CA ARG A 178 13.94 -6.92 20.18
C ARG A 178 13.35 -5.97 21.22
N LEU A 179 12.36 -5.14 20.85
CA LEU A 179 11.66 -4.23 21.78
C LEU A 179 10.78 -4.99 22.78
N LEU A 180 10.01 -5.97 22.31
CA LEU A 180 9.11 -6.79 23.12
C LEU A 180 9.91 -7.69 24.08
N SER A 181 11.02 -8.26 23.61
CA SER A 181 11.92 -9.07 24.44
C SER A 181 12.73 -8.26 25.46
N ASN A 182 13.15 -7.02 25.15
CA ASN A 182 13.92 -6.15 26.03
C ASN A 182 13.08 -5.08 26.74
N SER A 183 11.87 -5.44 27.19
CA SER A 183 10.80 -4.55 27.70
C SER A 183 11.15 -3.50 28.78
N SER A 184 12.40 -3.34 29.23
CA SER A 184 12.76 -2.45 30.35
C SER A 184 13.40 -1.10 29.99
N ASN A 185 13.86 -0.84 28.75
CA ASN A 185 14.77 0.32 28.52
C ASN A 185 14.41 1.32 27.42
N MET A 186 13.28 1.18 26.72
CA MET A 186 12.93 2.13 25.65
C MET A 186 11.84 3.12 26.09
N SER A 187 12.10 4.40 25.82
CA SER A 187 11.18 5.49 26.13
C SER A 187 9.91 5.42 25.28
N ASP A 188 8.80 5.96 25.78
CA ASP A 188 7.56 6.12 25.01
C ASP A 188 7.78 6.89 23.70
N ILE A 189 8.73 7.83 23.66
CA ILE A 189 9.07 8.60 22.45
C ILE A 189 9.64 7.68 21.37
N SER A 190 10.52 6.76 21.76
CA SER A 190 11.11 5.78 20.84
C SER A 190 10.05 4.85 20.27
N LYS A 191 9.06 4.44 21.10
CA LYS A 191 7.90 3.64 20.64
C LYS A 191 7.01 4.42 19.67
N ILE A 192 6.76 5.71 19.93
CA ILE A 192 6.02 6.58 18.99
C ILE A 192 6.73 6.66 17.65
N MET A 193 8.03 7.00 17.65
CA MET A 193 8.80 7.14 16.41
C MET A 193 8.83 5.84 15.61
N TYR A 194 8.95 4.70 16.30
CA TYR A 194 8.90 3.38 15.69
C TYR A 194 7.55 3.12 15.01
N LEU A 195 6.44 3.39 15.70
CA LEU A 195 5.10 3.26 15.14
C LEU A 195 4.87 4.15 13.92
N GLU A 196 5.36 5.39 13.94
CA GLU A 196 5.25 6.30 12.78
C GLU A 196 6.03 5.80 11.56
N ILE A 197 7.20 5.21 11.76
CA ILE A 197 8.00 4.62 10.67
C ILE A 197 7.28 3.41 10.06
N ILE A 198 6.68 2.56 10.89
CA ILE A 198 5.85 1.44 10.44
C ILE A 198 4.66 1.96 9.63
N ASP A 199 3.87 2.88 10.19
CA ASP A 199 2.70 3.47 9.53
C ASP A 199 3.09 4.09 8.18
N THR A 200 4.25 4.76 8.13
CA THR A 200 4.80 5.32 6.89
C THR A 200 5.13 4.24 5.88
N THR A 201 5.88 3.22 6.29
CA THR A 201 6.35 2.17 5.36
C THR A 201 5.18 1.34 4.81
N PHE A 202 4.17 1.04 5.62
CA PHE A 202 2.97 0.33 5.17
C PHE A 202 2.01 1.21 4.36
N SER A 203 1.96 2.52 4.63
CA SER A 203 1.08 3.42 3.85
C SER A 203 1.58 3.69 2.43
N ILE A 204 2.87 3.46 2.13
CA ILE A 204 3.40 3.56 0.75
C ILE A 204 2.62 2.64 -0.20
N ASP A 205 2.31 1.40 0.23
CA ASP A 205 1.54 0.44 -0.58
C ASP A 205 0.13 0.98 -0.89
N GLY A 206 -0.52 1.58 0.11
CA GLY A 206 -1.86 2.17 -0.01
C GLY A 206 -1.89 3.39 -0.93
N VAL A 207 -0.86 4.26 -0.86
CA VAL A 207 -0.74 5.45 -1.72
C VAL A 207 -0.46 5.06 -3.16
N LEU A 208 0.48 4.14 -3.40
CA LEU A 208 0.78 3.66 -4.75
C LEU A 208 -0.42 2.94 -5.36
N GLY A 209 -1.12 2.12 -4.57
CA GLY A 209 -2.38 1.49 -4.98
C GLY A 209 -3.48 2.50 -5.33
N ALA A 210 -3.54 3.65 -4.65
CA ALA A 210 -4.54 4.66 -4.89
C ALA A 210 -4.46 5.28 -6.29
N PHE A 211 -3.24 5.35 -6.87
CA PHE A 211 -3.06 5.85 -8.23
C PHE A 211 -3.75 4.98 -9.30
N ALA A 212 -3.92 3.69 -9.05
CA ALA A 212 -4.70 2.81 -9.93
C ALA A 212 -6.22 3.14 -9.95
N PHE A 213 -6.70 3.98 -9.02
CA PHE A 213 -8.09 4.45 -8.97
C PHE A 213 -8.23 5.87 -9.50
N THR A 214 -7.26 6.75 -9.23
CA THR A 214 -7.35 8.17 -9.60
C THR A 214 -5.99 8.86 -9.49
N MET A 215 -5.76 9.83 -10.38
CA MET A 215 -4.64 10.77 -10.29
C MET A 215 -4.96 12.03 -9.47
N SER A 216 -6.19 12.16 -8.99
CA SER A 216 -6.61 13.29 -8.16
C SER A 216 -6.12 13.13 -6.72
N ILE A 217 -5.06 13.86 -6.37
CA ILE A 217 -4.47 13.89 -5.03
C ILE A 217 -5.52 14.19 -3.93
N PRO A 218 -6.47 15.15 -4.12
CA PRO A 218 -7.52 15.39 -3.14
C PRO A 218 -8.41 14.16 -2.90
N LEU A 219 -8.74 13.40 -3.95
CA LEU A 219 -9.52 12.16 -3.81
C LEU A 219 -8.72 11.06 -3.10
N ILE A 220 -7.41 10.96 -3.35
CA ILE A 220 -6.52 10.02 -2.64
C ILE A 220 -6.48 10.35 -1.14
N ILE A 221 -6.24 11.62 -0.80
CA ILE A 221 -6.18 12.07 0.60
C ILE A 221 -7.53 11.82 1.30
N LEU A 222 -8.66 12.11 0.64
CA LEU A 222 -9.98 11.87 1.20
C LEU A 222 -10.27 10.38 1.39
N GLY A 223 -10.05 9.56 0.36
CA GLY A 223 -10.33 8.12 0.40
C GLY A 223 -9.47 7.39 1.42
N ASN A 224 -8.15 7.58 1.35
CA ASN A 224 -7.22 6.94 2.26
C ASN A 224 -7.30 7.53 3.66
N GLY A 225 -7.59 8.83 3.80
CA GLY A 225 -7.82 9.47 5.10
C GLY A 225 -9.03 8.87 5.83
N LEU A 226 -10.14 8.67 5.12
CA LEU A 226 -11.31 7.97 5.67
C LEU A 226 -10.97 6.53 6.07
N GLY A 227 -10.25 5.79 5.21
CA GLY A 227 -9.84 4.41 5.51
C GLY A 227 -8.91 4.32 6.74
N ALA A 228 -7.96 5.26 6.87
CA ALA A 228 -7.04 5.33 8.00
C ALA A 228 -7.77 5.58 9.33
N ILE A 229 -8.81 6.44 9.32
CA ILE A 229 -9.65 6.66 10.50
C ILE A 229 -10.38 5.37 10.89
N VAL A 230 -10.97 4.67 9.91
CA VAL A 230 -11.69 3.41 10.15
C VAL A 230 -10.75 2.36 10.73
N ILE A 231 -9.57 2.14 10.13
CA ILE A 231 -8.57 1.19 10.65
C ILE A 231 -8.21 1.51 12.08
N ARG A 232 -7.96 2.79 12.39
CA ARG A 232 -7.53 3.17 13.73
C ARG A 232 -8.61 2.96 14.79
N GLN A 233 -9.88 3.17 14.44
CA GLN A 233 -10.99 2.79 15.33
C GLN A 233 -11.04 1.28 15.55
N LEU A 234 -10.78 0.48 14.51
CA LEU A 234 -10.70 -0.97 14.59
C LEU A 234 -9.52 -1.44 15.47
N THR A 235 -8.35 -0.82 15.34
CA THR A 235 -7.15 -1.07 16.16
C THR A 235 -7.44 -0.93 17.66
N ILE A 236 -8.16 0.11 18.07
CA ILE A 236 -8.43 0.40 19.49
C ILE A 236 -9.52 -0.51 20.07
N GLY A 237 -10.58 -0.77 19.30
CA GLY A 237 -11.81 -1.35 19.84
C GLY A 237 -12.03 -2.84 19.59
N ASN A 238 -11.40 -3.44 18.59
CA ASN A 238 -11.81 -4.77 18.10
C ASN A 238 -10.66 -5.61 17.50
N ILE A 239 -9.42 -5.43 17.96
CA ILE A 239 -8.26 -6.13 17.36
C ILE A 239 -8.42 -7.66 17.36
N ASP A 240 -8.97 -8.23 18.42
CA ASP A 240 -9.21 -9.68 18.53
C ASP A 240 -10.21 -10.18 17.47
N ARG A 241 -11.16 -9.33 17.10
CA ARG A 241 -12.14 -9.62 16.06
C ARG A 241 -11.53 -9.54 14.66
N ILE A 242 -10.54 -8.67 14.46
CA ILE A 242 -9.79 -8.55 13.21
C ILE A 242 -8.93 -9.79 12.97
N LYS A 243 -8.30 -10.33 14.03
CA LYS A 243 -7.51 -11.57 13.97
C LYS A 243 -8.33 -12.77 13.47
N ASN A 244 -9.66 -12.77 13.68
CA ASN A 244 -10.55 -13.80 13.16
C ASN A 244 -10.83 -13.69 11.65
N TYR A 245 -10.55 -12.55 11.02
CA TYR A 245 -10.77 -12.36 9.59
C TYR A 245 -9.57 -12.79 8.73
N VAL A 246 -9.22 -14.07 8.84
CA VAL A 246 -7.96 -14.62 8.33
C VAL A 246 -7.75 -14.47 6.81
N TYR A 247 -8.83 -14.43 6.03
CA TYR A 247 -8.76 -14.32 4.57
C TYR A 247 -8.80 -12.89 4.03
N LEU A 248 -8.95 -11.88 4.88
CA LEU A 248 -9.12 -10.50 4.43
C LEU A 248 -7.85 -9.95 3.77
N LYS A 249 -6.68 -10.36 4.27
CA LYS A 249 -5.38 -10.09 3.64
C LYS A 249 -5.26 -10.68 2.23
N ASN A 250 -5.76 -11.91 2.00
CA ASN A 250 -5.77 -12.48 0.64
C ASN A 250 -6.57 -11.58 -0.31
N GLY A 251 -7.73 -11.08 0.14
CA GLY A 251 -8.52 -10.11 -0.63
C GLY A 251 -7.75 -8.84 -0.99
N ALA A 252 -7.00 -8.28 -0.04
CA ALA A 252 -6.11 -7.14 -0.27
C ALA A 252 -5.09 -7.46 -1.37
N MET A 253 -4.37 -8.56 -1.22
CA MET A 253 -3.25 -8.92 -2.10
C MET A 253 -3.70 -9.30 -3.51
N TYR A 254 -4.82 -10.01 -3.65
CA TYR A 254 -5.41 -10.27 -4.98
C TYR A 254 -5.95 -8.99 -5.64
N SER A 255 -6.43 -8.03 -4.86
CA SER A 255 -6.77 -6.71 -5.40
C SER A 255 -5.51 -5.98 -5.87
N ILE A 256 -4.43 -6.00 -5.09
CA ILE A 256 -3.11 -5.46 -5.46
C ILE A 256 -2.59 -6.09 -6.77
N LEU A 257 -2.77 -7.39 -6.97
CA LEU A 257 -2.44 -8.03 -8.25
C LEU A 257 -3.24 -7.41 -9.40
N CYS A 258 -4.56 -7.26 -9.25
CA CYS A 258 -5.36 -6.65 -10.32
C CYS A 258 -4.96 -5.19 -10.57
N LEU A 259 -4.76 -4.41 -9.51
CA LEU A 259 -4.35 -3.01 -9.59
C LEU A 259 -2.98 -2.87 -10.26
N SER A 260 -2.01 -3.73 -9.91
CA SER A 260 -0.69 -3.72 -10.55
C SER A 260 -0.75 -4.02 -12.04
N LEU A 261 -1.58 -4.96 -12.47
CA LEU A 261 -1.78 -5.25 -13.89
C LEU A 261 -2.43 -4.08 -14.62
N VAL A 262 -3.47 -3.46 -14.04
CA VAL A 262 -4.11 -2.27 -14.62
C VAL A 262 -3.09 -1.14 -14.79
N MET A 263 -2.30 -0.84 -13.75
CA MET A 263 -1.27 0.20 -13.81
C MET A 263 -0.18 -0.13 -14.84
N ILE A 264 0.27 -1.38 -14.94
CA ILE A 264 1.26 -1.77 -15.97
C ILE A 264 0.67 -1.56 -17.37
N PHE A 265 -0.59 -1.96 -17.60
CA PHE A 265 -1.25 -1.76 -18.89
C PHE A 265 -1.43 -0.28 -19.24
N GLU A 266 -1.92 0.54 -18.31
CA GLU A 266 -2.02 2.00 -18.50
C GLU A 266 -0.64 2.63 -18.73
N GLY A 267 0.42 2.13 -18.09
CA GLY A 267 1.80 2.52 -18.35
C GLY A 267 2.26 2.30 -19.80
N PHE A 268 1.71 1.28 -20.46
CA PHE A 268 1.92 1.02 -21.90
C PHE A 268 0.86 1.68 -22.79
N HIS A 269 0.12 2.66 -22.27
CA HIS A 269 -0.94 3.40 -22.99
C HIS A 269 -2.09 2.49 -23.46
N VAL A 270 -2.29 1.36 -22.80
CA VAL A 270 -3.47 0.52 -23.03
C VAL A 270 -4.60 1.12 -22.20
N GLU A 271 -5.65 1.60 -22.88
CA GLU A 271 -6.82 2.17 -22.22
C GLU A 271 -7.53 1.11 -21.37
N VAL A 272 -7.54 1.35 -20.06
CA VAL A 272 -8.30 0.54 -19.11
C VAL A 272 -9.51 1.35 -18.64
N PRO A 273 -10.73 0.76 -18.61
CA PRO A 273 -11.89 1.47 -18.09
C PRO A 273 -11.69 1.91 -16.64
N THR A 274 -11.90 3.20 -16.36
CA THR A 274 -11.72 3.79 -15.02
C THR A 274 -12.54 3.13 -13.91
N MET A 275 -13.67 2.50 -14.27
CA MET A 275 -14.52 1.76 -13.33
C MET A 275 -14.07 0.32 -13.08
N LEU A 276 -13.11 -0.20 -13.85
CA LEU A 276 -12.62 -1.56 -13.68
C LEU A 276 -11.91 -1.74 -12.34
N SER A 277 -10.93 -0.87 -12.02
CA SER A 277 -10.13 -0.99 -10.78
C SER A 277 -10.99 -0.96 -9.50
N PRO A 278 -11.94 0.00 -9.33
CA PRO A 278 -12.80 0.01 -8.16
C PRO A 278 -13.72 -1.21 -8.08
N VAL A 279 -14.34 -1.61 -9.20
CA VAL A 279 -15.30 -2.73 -9.20
C VAL A 279 -14.60 -4.05 -8.90
N VAL A 280 -13.46 -4.32 -9.55
CA VAL A 280 -12.72 -5.57 -9.34
C VAL A 280 -12.19 -5.63 -7.91
N THR A 281 -11.65 -4.52 -7.38
CA THR A 281 -11.19 -4.46 -5.99
C THR A 281 -12.31 -4.76 -5.00
N ILE A 282 -13.46 -4.09 -5.17
CA ILE A 282 -14.63 -4.32 -4.29
C ILE A 282 -15.11 -5.77 -4.40
N ALA A 283 -15.16 -6.34 -5.60
CA ALA A 283 -15.60 -7.71 -5.83
C ALA A 283 -14.67 -8.75 -5.17
N ILE A 284 -13.35 -8.59 -5.36
CA ILE A 284 -12.34 -9.48 -4.75
C ILE A 284 -12.41 -9.39 -3.22
N ILE A 285 -12.43 -8.17 -2.68
CA ILE A 285 -12.50 -7.95 -1.23
C ILE A 285 -13.80 -8.54 -0.67
N ALA A 286 -14.94 -8.30 -1.31
CA ALA A 286 -16.23 -8.86 -0.87
C ALA A 286 -16.21 -10.39 -0.85
N TYR A 287 -15.65 -11.02 -1.90
CA TYR A 287 -15.51 -12.48 -1.95
C TYR A 287 -14.67 -13.03 -0.78
N PHE A 288 -13.50 -12.46 -0.53
CA PHE A 288 -12.63 -12.89 0.55
C PHE A 288 -13.20 -12.56 1.94
N LEU A 289 -13.91 -11.45 2.08
CA LEU A 289 -14.63 -11.09 3.31
C LEU A 289 -15.73 -12.10 3.62
N LEU A 290 -16.54 -12.50 2.64
CA LEU A 290 -17.58 -13.53 2.81
C LEU A 290 -16.98 -14.88 3.20
N LYS A 291 -15.86 -15.25 2.57
CA LYS A 291 -15.11 -16.46 2.93
C LYS A 291 -14.58 -16.40 4.37
N SER A 292 -14.08 -15.23 4.77
CA SER A 292 -13.59 -14.95 6.12
C SER A 292 -14.71 -15.04 7.17
N LEU A 293 -15.87 -14.44 6.89
CA LEU A 293 -17.06 -14.52 7.75
C LEU A 293 -17.57 -15.95 7.90
N SER A 294 -17.58 -16.73 6.81
CA SER A 294 -17.96 -18.15 6.85
C SER A 294 -17.00 -18.98 7.72
N HIS A 295 -15.70 -18.71 7.62
CA HIS A 295 -14.68 -19.35 8.47
C HIS A 295 -14.84 -18.97 9.94
N ALA A 296 -14.98 -17.67 10.25
CA ALA A 296 -15.17 -17.18 11.61
C ALA A 296 -16.43 -17.75 12.27
N LYS A 297 -17.54 -17.90 11.52
CA LYS A 297 -18.77 -18.54 12.02
C LYS A 297 -18.58 -20.02 12.33
N LYS A 298 -17.80 -20.75 11.53
CA LYS A 298 -17.54 -22.18 11.74
C LYS A 298 -16.63 -22.45 12.94
N ASN A 299 -15.71 -21.53 13.26
CA ASN A 299 -14.81 -21.66 14.41
C ASN A 299 -15.39 -21.09 15.71
N ALA A 300 -16.54 -20.41 15.65
CA ALA A 300 -17.25 -19.89 16.83
C ALA A 300 -18.26 -20.89 17.43
N ILE A 301 -18.40 -22.06 16.79
CA ILE A 301 -19.20 -23.22 17.24
C ILE A 301 -18.22 -24.28 17.74
#